data_AF-A0A3M1RH18-F1
#
_entry.id   AF-A0A3M1RH18-F1
#
_cell.length_a   1.000
_cell.length_b   1.000
_cell.length_c   1.000
_cell.angle_alpha   90.00
_cell.angle_beta   90.00
_cell.angle_gamma   90.00
#
_symmetry.space_group_name_H-M   'P 1'
#
loop_
_entity.id
_entity.type
_entity.pdbx_description
1 polymer ?
#
loop_
_entity_poly.entity_id
_entity_poly.type
_entity_poly.pdbx_seq_one_letter_code
_entity_poly.pdbx_strand_id
1 'polypeptide(L)'
;MIGAGLKLIDEAFDEGTFEKGRASAIAFLLLLIWIGISALDEGSATILLSILTGVLLTGKIDNKVFGLCTATILGVLLFLQRLLWPPLLFLTGAGVIDEKGNDYVDAHRANRFVSFFFLHRFTMKIGVALVCAAGVFPWHYLLAFLLFDIGYDTVGILSRHYSRAQDGVGETRSPGRDIPAVTLALQCHE
;
A
#
# COMPACT_ATOMS: atom_id res chain seq x y z
N MET A 1 0.39 -12.14 -7.52
CA MET A 1 0.77 -12.62 -6.17
C MET A 1 1.52 -11.56 -5.36
N ILE A 2 2.57 -10.95 -5.89
CA ILE A 2 3.36 -9.95 -5.14
C ILE A 2 2.53 -8.71 -4.78
N GLY A 3 1.74 -8.14 -5.71
CA GLY A 3 0.92 -6.96 -5.41
C GLY A 3 -0.13 -7.20 -4.32
N ALA A 4 -0.87 -8.31 -4.42
CA ALA A 4 -1.81 -8.74 -3.38
C ALA A 4 -1.12 -8.94 -2.02
N GLY A 5 0.04 -9.60 -2.03
CA GLY A 5 0.82 -9.83 -0.84
C GLY A 5 1.34 -8.55 -0.18
N LEU A 6 1.81 -7.59 -0.99
CA LEU A 6 2.27 -6.28 -0.52
C LEU A 6 1.13 -5.53 0.18
N LYS A 7 -0.07 -5.50 -0.40
CA LYS A 7 -1.24 -4.85 0.23
C LYS A 7 -1.68 -5.55 1.50
N LEU A 8 -1.64 -6.88 1.54
CA LEU A 8 -1.99 -7.66 2.73
C LEU A 8 -1.05 -7.33 3.90
N ILE A 9 0.25 -7.19 3.62
CA ILE A 9 1.25 -6.81 4.62
C ILE A 9 0.99 -5.39 5.11
N ASP A 10 0.83 -4.45 4.18
CA ASP A 10 0.51 -3.04 4.44
C ASP A 10 -0.65 -2.93 5.44
N GLU A 11 -1.80 -3.56 5.15
CA GLU A 11 -2.99 -3.51 6.01
C GLU A 11 -2.83 -4.26 7.33
N ALA A 12 -2.12 -5.39 7.34
CA ALA A 12 -1.85 -6.14 8.56
C ALA A 12 -1.01 -5.35 9.57
N PHE A 13 -0.08 -4.52 9.08
CA PHE A 13 0.80 -3.72 9.92
C PHE A 13 0.20 -2.35 10.27
N ASP A 14 -0.55 -1.72 9.36
CA ASP A 14 -1.12 -0.38 9.56
C ASP A 14 -2.49 -0.41 10.26
N GLU A 15 -3.42 -1.26 9.83
CA GLU A 15 -4.80 -1.30 10.37
C GLU A 15 -5.00 -2.39 11.45
N GLY A 16 -4.05 -3.31 11.61
CA GLY A 16 -4.15 -4.41 12.57
C GLY A 16 -5.28 -5.40 12.28
N THR A 17 -5.81 -5.39 11.06
CA THR A 17 -6.91 -6.26 10.59
C THR A 17 -6.49 -7.74 10.52
N PHE A 18 -5.20 -8.02 10.38
CA PHE A 18 -4.63 -9.37 10.33
C PHE A 18 -3.57 -9.60 11.41
N GLU A 19 -3.37 -10.87 11.81
CA GLU A 19 -2.34 -11.25 12.79
C GLU A 19 -0.93 -10.94 12.28
N LYS A 20 -0.23 -10.03 12.97
CA LYS A 20 1.13 -9.56 12.65
C LYS A 20 2.14 -10.70 12.44
N GLY A 21 2.00 -11.81 13.16
CA GLY A 21 2.87 -12.99 13.03
C GLY A 21 2.74 -13.68 11.66
N ARG A 22 1.50 -13.86 11.17
CA ARG A 22 1.24 -14.48 9.86
C ARG A 22 1.61 -13.54 8.72
N ALA A 23 1.33 -12.25 8.87
CA ALA A 23 1.73 -11.22 7.91
C ALA A 23 3.26 -11.14 7.78
N SER A 24 4.01 -11.24 8.88
CA SER A 24 5.47 -11.26 8.85
C SER A 24 6.03 -12.48 8.11
N ALA A 25 5.42 -13.66 8.25
CA ALA A 25 5.84 -14.85 7.51
C ALA A 25 5.60 -14.70 6.00
N ILE A 26 4.44 -14.14 5.62
CA ILE A 26 4.10 -13.83 4.23
C ILE A 26 5.06 -12.78 3.67
N ALA A 27 5.41 -11.75 4.45
CA ALA A 27 6.39 -10.73 4.08
C ALA A 27 7.76 -11.32 3.76
N PHE A 28 8.26 -12.22 4.60
CA PHE A 28 9.54 -12.88 4.36
C PHE A 28 9.52 -13.74 3.08
N LEU A 29 8.44 -14.48 2.84
CA LEU A 29 8.31 -15.30 1.63
C LEU A 29 8.23 -14.43 0.37
N LEU A 30 7.48 -13.32 0.41
CA LEU A 30 7.41 -12.37 -0.70
C LEU A 30 8.74 -11.66 -0.94
N LEU A 31 9.49 -11.35 0.11
CA LEU A 31 10.84 -10.79 0.02
C LEU A 31 11.76 -11.72 -0.77
N LEU A 32 11.74 -13.03 -0.49
CA LEU A 32 12.57 -14.01 -1.19
C LEU A 32 12.19 -14.13 -2.67
N ILE A 33 10.89 -14.20 -2.97
CA ILE A 33 10.40 -14.25 -4.37
C ILE A 33 10.82 -12.99 -5.12
N TRP A 34 10.69 -11.83 -4.48
CA TRP A 34 11.06 -10.55 -5.06
C TRP A 34 12.55 -10.48 -5.36
N ILE A 35 13.42 -10.80 -4.39
CA ILE A 35 14.88 -10.83 -4.61
C ILE A 35 15.23 -11.79 -5.74
N GLY A 36 14.59 -12.97 -5.81
CA GLY A 36 14.78 -13.93 -6.89
C GLY A 36 14.45 -13.35 -8.27
N ILE A 37 13.28 -12.71 -8.42
CA ILE A 37 12.88 -12.07 -9.68
C ILE A 37 13.85 -10.93 -10.04
N SER A 38 14.18 -10.07 -9.07
CA SER A 38 15.10 -8.95 -9.27
C SER A 38 16.54 -9.37 -9.54
N ALA A 39 16.94 -10.59 -9.17
CA ALA A 39 18.23 -11.18 -9.49
C ALA A 39 18.28 -11.81 -10.89
N LEU A 40 17.12 -12.12 -11.48
CA LEU A 40 17.00 -12.60 -12.86
C LEU A 40 16.82 -11.46 -13.86
N ASP A 41 16.10 -10.41 -13.46
CA ASP A 41 15.73 -9.32 -14.37
C ASP A 41 15.81 -7.89 -13.77
N GLU A 42 16.49 -6.99 -14.47
CA GLU A 42 16.79 -5.62 -14.03
C GLU A 42 15.57 -4.68 -14.14
N GLY A 43 14.73 -4.89 -15.16
CA GLY A 43 13.50 -4.12 -15.35
C GLY A 43 12.50 -4.38 -14.23
N SER A 44 12.30 -5.65 -13.89
CA SER A 44 11.47 -6.08 -12.75
C SER A 44 12.02 -5.53 -11.44
N ALA A 45 13.34 -5.61 -11.24
CA ALA A 45 14.00 -5.04 -10.06
C ALA A 45 13.71 -3.55 -9.90
N THR A 46 13.84 -2.81 -11.00
CA THR A 46 13.64 -1.35 -11.02
C THR A 46 12.19 -0.97 -10.75
N ILE A 47 11.23 -1.61 -11.42
CA ILE A 47 9.79 -1.32 -11.23
C ILE A 47 9.37 -1.66 -9.81
N LEU A 48 9.67 -2.88 -9.35
CA LEU A 48 9.26 -3.32 -8.02
C LEU A 48 9.88 -2.43 -6.93
N LEU A 49 11.18 -2.14 -7.01
CA LEU A 49 11.86 -1.27 -6.05
C LEU A 49 11.30 0.16 -6.05
N SER A 50 10.91 0.68 -7.22
CA SER A 50 10.30 2.01 -7.32
C SER A 50 8.96 2.09 -6.58
N ILE A 51 8.13 1.03 -6.68
CA ILE A 51 6.86 0.93 -5.94
C ILE A 51 7.14 0.91 -4.44
N LEU A 52 8.06 0.04 -4.00
CA LEU A 52 8.39 -0.11 -2.58
C LEU A 52 8.91 1.20 -1.98
N THR A 53 9.81 1.84 -2.69
CA THR A 53 10.43 3.11 -2.28
C THR A 53 9.40 4.23 -2.25
N GLY A 54 8.51 4.29 -3.25
CA GLY A 54 7.43 5.28 -3.30
C GLY A 54 6.54 5.21 -2.07
N VAL A 55 6.11 4.01 -1.68
CA VAL A 55 5.29 3.77 -0.48
C VAL A 55 6.05 4.08 0.82
N LEU A 56 7.33 3.71 0.91
CA LEU A 56 8.16 4.01 2.07
C LEU A 56 8.32 5.53 2.27
N LEU A 57 8.58 6.28 1.20
CA LEU A 57 8.78 7.73 1.24
C LEU A 57 7.54 8.51 1.66
N THR A 58 6.35 7.98 1.35
CA THR A 58 5.08 8.59 1.75
C THR A 58 4.72 8.35 3.21
N GLY A 59 5.49 7.53 3.93
CA GLY A 59 5.53 7.56 5.38
C GLY A 59 4.27 7.03 6.09
N LYS A 60 3.34 6.37 5.39
CA LYS A 60 2.24 5.64 6.03
C LYS A 60 2.75 4.51 6.93
N ILE A 61 3.87 3.89 6.54
CA ILE A 61 4.41 2.72 7.21
C ILE A 61 5.47 3.15 8.23
N ASP A 62 5.05 3.46 9.46
CA ASP A 62 5.96 3.69 10.61
C ASP A 62 6.42 2.36 11.23
N ASN A 63 6.84 1.43 10.36
CA ASN A 63 7.24 0.09 10.76
C ASN A 63 8.69 -0.20 10.36
N LYS A 64 9.54 -0.36 11.38
CA LYS A 64 10.96 -0.72 11.24
C LYS A 64 11.18 -1.96 10.38
N VAL A 65 10.25 -2.92 10.37
CA VAL A 65 10.36 -4.15 9.56
C VAL A 65 10.29 -3.81 8.07
N PHE A 66 9.38 -2.94 7.65
CA PHE A 66 9.21 -2.58 6.25
C PHE A 66 10.38 -1.74 5.72
N GLY A 67 10.87 -0.80 6.54
CA GLY A 67 12.09 -0.06 6.25
C GLY A 67 13.31 -0.98 6.12
N LEU A 68 13.45 -1.97 7.01
CA LEU A 68 14.54 -2.95 6.97
C LEU A 68 14.47 -3.84 5.72
N CYS A 69 13.28 -4.32 5.35
CA CYS A 69 13.06 -5.08 4.12
C CYS A 69 13.47 -4.28 2.88
N THR A 70 13.03 -3.01 2.80
CA THR A 70 13.36 -2.11 1.69
C THR A 70 14.86 -1.86 1.61
N ALA A 71 15.50 -1.56 2.75
CA ALA A 71 16.95 -1.35 2.82
C ALA A 71 17.74 -2.60 2.41
N THR A 72 17.27 -3.78 2.78
CA THR A 72 17.90 -5.06 2.42
C THR A 72 17.80 -5.31 0.92
N ILE A 73 16.62 -5.12 0.31
CA ILE A 73 16.45 -5.25 -1.15
C ILE A 73 17.34 -4.23 -1.87
N LEU A 74 17.31 -2.97 -1.45
CA LEU A 74 18.11 -1.91 -2.06
C LEU A 74 19.61 -2.25 -1.99
N GLY A 75 20.11 -2.67 -0.82
CA GLY A 75 21.51 -3.05 -0.64
C GLY A 75 21.94 -4.21 -1.54
N VAL A 76 21.11 -5.26 -1.65
CA VAL A 76 21.39 -6.41 -2.54
C VAL A 76 21.42 -5.96 -4.00
N LEU A 77 20.47 -5.14 -4.44
CA LEU A 77 20.40 -4.72 -5.84
C LEU A 77 21.49 -3.72 -6.23
N LEU A 78 21.92 -2.86 -5.31
CA LEU A 78 23.07 -1.98 -5.50
C LEU A 78 24.36 -2.79 -5.63
N PHE A 79 24.54 -3.81 -4.80
CA PHE A 79 25.69 -4.71 -4.89
C PHE A 79 25.75 -5.43 -6.24
N LEU A 80 24.61 -5.84 -6.78
CA LEU A 80 24.52 -6.51 -8.08
C LEU A 80 24.58 -5.54 -9.28
N GLN A 81 24.56 -4.22 -9.06
CA GLN A 81 24.50 -3.17 -10.10
C GLN A 81 23.33 -3.31 -11.10
N ARG A 82 22.21 -3.89 -10.67
CA ARG A 82 21.05 -4.24 -11.54
C ARG A 82 19.95 -3.18 -11.58
N LEU A 83 20.31 -1.93 -11.32
CA LEU A 83 19.33 -0.84 -11.16
C LEU A 83 19.48 0.21 -12.25
N LEU A 84 18.35 0.47 -12.91
CA LEU A 84 18.22 1.57 -13.86
C LEU A 84 17.77 2.81 -13.12
N TRP A 85 18.73 3.67 -12.76
CA TRP A 85 18.49 4.86 -11.95
C TRP A 85 17.45 5.84 -12.55
N PRO A 86 17.47 6.17 -13.87
CA PRO A 86 16.50 7.13 -14.39
C PRO A 86 15.05 6.62 -14.31
N PRO A 87 14.73 5.39 -14.76
CA PRO A 87 13.39 4.82 -14.55
C PRO A 87 13.03 4.65 -13.07
N LEU A 88 13.99 4.26 -12.22
CA LEU A 88 13.77 4.10 -10.78
C LEU A 88 13.25 5.41 -10.15
N LEU A 89 13.97 6.52 -10.38
CA LEU A 89 13.61 7.82 -9.80
C LEU A 89 12.28 8.33 -10.36
N PHE A 90 12.07 8.20 -11.67
CA PHE A 90 10.84 8.63 -12.33
C PHE A 90 9.61 7.87 -11.80
N LEU A 91 9.69 6.54 -11.76
CA LEU A 91 8.61 5.68 -11.29
C LEU A 91 8.36 5.83 -9.78
N THR A 92 9.42 6.04 -9.00
CA THR A 92 9.28 6.35 -7.56
C THR A 92 8.52 7.65 -7.38
N GLY A 93 8.83 8.68 -8.16
CA GLY A 93 8.10 9.95 -8.17
C GLY A 93 6.62 9.77 -8.51
N ALA A 94 6.31 8.96 -9.54
CA ALA A 94 4.94 8.64 -9.90
C ALA A 94 4.18 7.94 -8.75
N GLY A 95 4.83 6.99 -8.07
CA GLY A 95 4.26 6.33 -6.89
C GLY A 95 4.00 7.27 -5.71
N VAL A 96 4.92 8.21 -5.44
CA VAL A 96 4.73 9.24 -4.40
C VAL A 96 3.58 10.17 -4.73
N ILE A 97 3.41 10.55 -6.00
CA ILE A 97 2.30 11.39 -6.46
C ILE A 97 0.97 10.66 -6.24
N ASP A 98 0.89 9.37 -6.59
CA ASP A 98 -0.34 8.60 -6.38
C ASP A 98 -0.73 8.52 -4.91
N GLU A 99 0.23 8.26 -4.02
CA GLU A 99 -0.06 8.13 -2.59
C GLU A 99 -0.46 9.49 -1.97
N LYS A 100 0.28 10.57 -2.25
CA LYS A 100 -0.08 11.91 -1.78
C LYS A 100 -1.40 12.39 -2.37
N GLY A 101 -1.68 12.02 -3.62
CA GLY A 101 -2.93 12.30 -4.28
C GLY A 101 -4.10 11.58 -3.62
N ASN A 102 -3.90 10.32 -3.22
CA ASN A 102 -4.89 9.57 -2.46
C ASN A 102 -5.17 10.23 -1.10
N ASP A 103 -4.13 10.61 -0.36
CA ASP A 103 -4.30 11.30 0.94
C ASP A 103 -4.99 12.65 0.79
N TYR A 104 -4.68 13.39 -0.28
CA TYR A 104 -5.35 14.65 -0.58
C TYR A 104 -6.85 14.48 -0.86
N VAL A 105 -7.19 13.43 -1.61
CA VAL A 105 -8.58 13.04 -1.90
C VAL A 105 -9.32 12.58 -0.65
N ASP A 106 -8.66 11.90 0.27
CA ASP A 106 -9.29 11.48 1.52
C ASP A 106 -9.52 12.67 2.46
N ALA A 107 -8.59 13.63 2.48
CA ALA A 107 -8.68 14.83 3.31
C ALA A 107 -9.65 15.90 2.77
N HIS A 108 -9.86 15.96 1.45
CA HIS A 108 -10.72 16.95 0.80
C HIS A 108 -11.83 16.24 0.04
N ARG A 109 -13.08 16.72 0.07
CA ARG A 109 -14.16 16.17 -0.78
C ARG A 109 -13.89 16.42 -2.28
N ALA A 110 -12.96 15.67 -2.84
CA ALA A 110 -12.61 15.71 -4.24
C ALA A 110 -13.74 15.11 -5.09
N ASN A 111 -13.74 15.47 -6.38
CA ASN A 111 -14.71 14.94 -7.32
C ASN A 111 -14.47 13.43 -7.52
N ARG A 112 -15.54 12.66 -7.75
CA ARG A 112 -15.54 11.20 -7.94
C ARG A 112 -14.47 10.72 -8.93
N PHE A 113 -14.21 11.49 -9.99
CA PHE A 113 -13.18 11.16 -10.99
C PHE A 113 -11.76 11.26 -10.41
N VAL A 114 -11.45 12.31 -9.67
CA VAL A 114 -10.13 12.51 -9.06
C VAL A 114 -9.90 11.47 -7.97
N SER A 115 -10.95 11.17 -7.19
CA SER A 115 -10.88 10.10 -6.20
C SER A 115 -10.60 8.76 -6.85
N PHE A 116 -11.32 8.40 -7.91
CA PHE A 116 -11.09 7.15 -8.62
C PHE A 116 -9.68 7.07 -9.23
N PHE A 117 -9.16 8.19 -9.74
CA PHE A 117 -7.83 8.26 -10.35
C PHE A 117 -6.71 7.91 -9.35
N PHE A 118 -6.73 8.54 -8.17
CA PHE A 118 -5.69 8.31 -7.16
C PHE A 118 -5.90 7.00 -6.39
N LEU A 119 -7.14 6.58 -6.17
CA LEU A 119 -7.45 5.31 -5.50
C LEU A 119 -6.93 4.09 -6.27
N HIS A 120 -6.84 4.18 -7.60
CA HIS A 120 -6.36 3.12 -8.49
C HIS A 120 -4.94 3.36 -9.03
N ARG A 121 -4.15 4.22 -8.37
CA ARG A 121 -2.74 4.49 -8.72
C ARG A 121 -2.49 4.70 -10.22
N PHE A 122 -3.31 5.54 -10.85
CA PHE A 122 -3.21 5.75 -12.29
C PHE A 122 -1.92 6.43 -12.72
N THR A 123 -1.29 7.25 -11.87
CA THR A 123 -0.04 7.94 -12.21
C THR A 123 1.08 6.93 -12.45
N MET A 124 1.16 5.88 -11.63
CA MET A 124 2.16 4.81 -11.76
C MET A 124 1.93 3.99 -13.05
N LYS A 125 0.67 3.68 -13.40
CA LYS A 125 0.31 3.01 -14.67
C LYS A 125 0.79 3.81 -15.88
N ILE A 126 0.52 5.11 -15.87
CA ILE A 126 0.97 6.02 -16.92
C ILE A 126 2.50 6.09 -16.94
N GLY A 127 3.14 6.15 -15.77
CA GLY A 127 4.60 6.15 -15.64
C GLY A 127 5.25 4.93 -16.29
N VAL A 128 4.78 3.72 -15.99
CA VAL A 128 5.30 2.49 -16.59
C VAL A 128 5.04 2.46 -18.10
N ALA A 129 3.86 2.90 -18.55
CA ALA A 129 3.54 2.98 -19.97
C ALA A 129 4.45 3.95 -20.72
N LEU A 130 4.80 5.10 -20.13
CA LEU A 130 5.72 6.08 -20.71
C LEU A 130 7.14 5.53 -20.81
N VAL A 131 7.62 4.83 -19.78
CA VAL A 131 8.95 4.18 -19.80
C VAL A 131 9.00 3.09 -20.87
N CYS A 132 7.89 2.35 -21.08
CA CYS A 132 7.78 1.38 -22.17
C CYS A 132 7.75 2.06 -23.55
N ALA A 133 6.97 3.14 -23.70
CA ALA A 133 6.88 3.91 -24.93
C ALA A 133 8.21 4.58 -25.32
N ALA A 134 9.01 4.97 -24.33
CA ALA A 134 10.37 5.48 -24.53
C ALA A 134 11.39 4.40 -24.95
N GLY A 135 10.97 3.13 -25.04
CA GLY A 135 11.82 2.00 -25.43
C GLY A 135 12.78 1.54 -24.35
N VAL A 136 12.67 2.05 -23.12
CA VAL A 136 13.53 1.65 -22.00
C VAL A 136 13.11 0.27 -21.47
N PHE A 137 11.80 -0.01 -21.45
CA PHE A 137 11.25 -1.30 -21.10
C PHE A 137 10.40 -1.89 -22.24
N PRO A 138 10.48 -3.19 -22.51
CA PRO A 138 9.54 -3.88 -23.39
C PRO A 138 8.13 -3.92 -22.79
N TRP A 139 7.12 -3.97 -23.66
CA TRP A 139 5.70 -3.88 -23.29
C TRP A 139 5.19 -4.96 -22.32
N HIS A 140 5.88 -6.10 -22.20
CA HIS A 140 5.47 -7.14 -21.25
C HIS A 140 5.61 -6.69 -19.79
N TYR A 141 6.47 -5.71 -19.48
CA TYR A 141 6.54 -5.11 -18.14
C TYR A 141 5.28 -4.35 -17.77
N LEU A 142 4.66 -3.66 -18.74
CA LEU A 142 3.38 -3.01 -18.51
C LEU A 142 2.31 -4.04 -18.17
N LEU A 143 2.25 -5.16 -18.90
CA LEU A 143 1.31 -6.24 -18.61
C LEU A 143 1.56 -6.85 -17.22
N ALA A 144 2.82 -7.15 -16.88
CA ALA A 144 3.19 -7.68 -15.57
C ALA A 144 2.82 -6.70 -14.44
N PHE A 145 3.06 -5.40 -14.65
CA PHE A 145 2.70 -4.35 -13.71
C PHE A 145 1.18 -4.23 -13.53
N LEU A 146 0.39 -4.30 -14.61
CA LEU A 146 -1.07 -4.27 -14.52
C LEU A 146 -1.62 -5.48 -13.74
N LEU A 147 -1.06 -6.68 -13.93
CA LEU A 147 -1.43 -7.87 -13.16
C LEU A 147 -1.02 -7.76 -11.69
N PHE A 148 0.14 -7.16 -11.41
CA PHE A 148 0.56 -6.83 -10.06
C PHE A 148 -0.45 -5.90 -9.40
N ASP A 149 -0.84 -4.84 -10.10
CA ASP A 149 -1.70 -3.77 -9.61
C ASP A 149 -3.15 -4.24 -9.38
N ILE A 150 -3.71 -5.07 -10.28
CA ILE A 150 -5.01 -5.73 -10.05
C ILE A 150 -4.98 -6.55 -8.76
N GLY A 151 -3.89 -7.26 -8.51
CA GLY A 151 -3.71 -8.01 -7.27
C GLY A 151 -3.68 -7.12 -6.03
N TYR A 152 -3.00 -5.97 -6.12
CA TYR A 152 -2.94 -4.97 -5.05
C TYR A 152 -4.33 -4.37 -4.77
N ASP A 153 -5.02 -3.93 -5.81
CA ASP A 153 -6.36 -3.32 -5.72
C ASP A 153 -7.40 -4.30 -5.16
N THR A 154 -7.34 -5.58 -5.56
CA THR A 154 -8.29 -6.60 -5.09
C THR A 154 -8.23 -6.77 -3.58
N VAL A 155 -7.01 -6.82 -3.01
CA VAL A 155 -6.84 -6.92 -1.56
C VAL A 155 -7.29 -5.64 -0.88
N GLY A 156 -6.97 -4.47 -1.44
CA GLY A 156 -7.42 -3.18 -0.91
C GLY A 156 -8.95 -3.04 -0.86
N ILE A 157 -9.66 -3.56 -1.87
CA ILE A 157 -11.13 -3.61 -1.85
C ILE A 157 -11.62 -4.57 -0.75
N LEU A 158 -11.05 -5.77 -0.68
CA LEU A 158 -11.46 -6.79 0.28
C LEU A 158 -11.27 -6.33 1.73
N SER A 159 -10.15 -5.69 2.05
CA SER A 159 -9.88 -5.18 3.38
C SER A 159 -10.82 -4.05 3.77
N ARG A 160 -11.10 -3.09 2.86
CA ARG A 160 -12.11 -2.05 3.12
C ARG A 160 -13.50 -2.62 3.40
N HIS A 161 -13.85 -3.76 2.82
CA HIS A 161 -15.09 -4.47 3.16
C HIS A 161 -15.02 -5.12 4.55
N TYR A 162 -13.88 -5.69 4.92
CA TYR A 162 -13.66 -6.31 6.23
C TYR A 162 -13.65 -5.27 7.37
N SER A 163 -12.92 -4.16 7.22
CA SER A 163 -12.87 -3.08 8.21
C SER A 163 -14.26 -2.48 8.45
N ARG A 164 -15.07 -2.25 7.40
CA ARG A 164 -16.46 -1.80 7.54
C ARG A 164 -17.36 -2.82 8.25
N ALA A 165 -17.16 -4.12 8.01
CA ALA A 165 -17.92 -5.16 8.70
C ALA A 165 -17.55 -5.20 10.20
N GLN A 166 -16.29 -4.93 10.54
CA GLN A 166 -15.81 -4.87 11.91
C GLN A 166 -16.31 -3.62 12.64
N ASP A 167 -16.36 -2.46 11.97
CA ASP A 167 -16.92 -1.22 12.51
C ASP A 167 -18.44 -1.35 12.77
N GLY A 168 -19.19 -2.00 11.87
CA GLY A 168 -20.63 -2.27 12.06
C GLY A 168 -20.94 -3.28 13.18
N VAL A 169 -19.99 -4.14 13.55
CA VAL A 169 -20.10 -5.07 14.68
C VAL A 169 -19.66 -4.41 16.00
N GLY A 170 -18.80 -3.39 15.95
CA GLY A 170 -18.40 -2.58 17.10
C GLY A 170 -19.56 -1.82 17.75
N GLU A 171 -20.57 -1.43 16.98
CA GLU A 171 -21.75 -0.71 17.48
C GLU A 171 -22.79 -1.64 18.14
N THR A 172 -22.68 -2.96 17.96
CA THR A 172 -23.59 -3.95 18.56
C THR A 172 -22.99 -4.74 19.73
N ARG A 173 -21.76 -4.41 20.16
CA ARG A 173 -21.13 -4.98 21.37
C ARG A 173 -20.78 -3.90 22.40
N SER A 174 -21.81 -3.28 22.97
CA SER A 174 -21.75 -2.80 24.35
C SER A 174 -22.78 -3.56 25.19
N PRO A 175 -22.44 -4.72 25.77
CA PRO A 175 -23.29 -5.32 26.79
C PRO A 175 -23.09 -4.51 28.07
N GLY A 176 -24.20 -4.01 28.60
CA GLY A 176 -24.24 -3.08 29.72
C GLY A 176 -23.47 -3.54 30.96
N ARG A 177 -22.94 -2.53 31.67
CA ARG A 177 -22.78 -2.56 33.12
C ARG A 177 -23.10 -1.17 33.67
N ASP A 178 -24.36 -1.05 34.07
CA ASP A 178 -25.01 -0.21 35.08
C ASP A 178 -24.24 0.99 35.68
N ILE A 179 -24.87 2.16 35.67
CA ILE A 179 -25.56 2.77 36.85
C ILE A 179 -26.12 4.16 36.43
N PRO A 180 -27.36 4.52 36.84
CA PRO A 180 -28.01 5.78 36.50
C PRO A 180 -27.51 6.91 37.40
N ALA A 181 -27.06 8.01 36.82
CA ALA A 181 -26.72 9.23 37.58
C ALA A 181 -26.98 10.50 36.77
N VAL A 182 -28.19 10.66 36.22
CA VAL A 182 -28.72 11.97 35.82
C VAL A 182 -30.19 12.07 36.26
N THR A 183 -30.40 11.86 37.57
CA THR A 183 -31.56 12.36 38.31
C THR A 183 -31.01 13.29 39.38
N LEU A 184 -30.52 14.48 38.98
CA LEU A 184 -30.15 15.56 39.91
C LEU A 184 -29.93 16.89 39.18
N ALA A 185 -30.91 17.33 38.39
CA ALA A 185 -30.90 18.66 37.78
C ALA A 185 -32.28 19.35 37.72
N LEU A 186 -33.28 18.91 38.50
CA LEU A 186 -34.63 19.52 38.50
C LEU A 186 -35.25 19.58 39.91
N GLN A 187 -34.51 20.10 40.90
CA GLN A 187 -35.09 20.48 42.19
C GLN A 187 -34.34 21.64 42.83
N CYS A 188 -34.20 22.72 42.07
CA CYS A 188 -33.87 24.05 42.58
C CYS A 188 -34.98 25.02 42.13
N HIS A 189 -36.20 24.73 42.56
CA HIS A 189 -37.32 25.67 42.67
C HIS A 189 -38.36 25.01 43.57
N GLU A 190 -38.80 25.80 44.57
CA GLU A 190 -39.70 25.51 45.70
C GLU A 190 -39.03 25.04 46.99
#